data_AF-A0A1L9T5L2-F1
#
_entry.id   AF-A0A1L9T5L2-F1
#
_cell.length_a   1.000
_cell.length_b   1.000
_cell.length_c   1.000
_cell.angle_alpha   90.00
_cell.angle_beta   90.00
_cell.angle_gamma   90.00
#
_symmetry.space_group_name_H-M   'P 1'
#
loop_
_entity.id
_entity.type
_entity.pdbx_description
1 polymer ?
#
loop_
_entity_poly.entity_id
_entity_poly.type
_entity_poly.pdbx_seq_one_letter_code
_entity_poly.pdbx_strand_id
1 'polypeptide(L)'
;MAPSIAYPAPSASPFHSLSHTLSKKPEINIDVVEITENTESIADSTAVQPVDPLDSERTRLRAHLGLDCPAPQIQPLFFIEQVPNTTSNLPVTCSLPGCTAGIEPNSLRLALNPGMSGDIWFRSSSDYYHIPCFERLADFTQSCYLDRIVPLTRNTFKLRGLKPSSVSDGSYLLPGGAERLILEWKVTRGMAIDKRDGVYDEAFYRLDPDVNDLLYKAGSSQFWPTGRPGGLDVFEYYTLARTVAVNECSGEEEWNLFEQFLGQDKGSGVWGRHDLSSLLGRWQEASKPGQSQEMDRALSATAVKAIKRLSTVPTPQIGFNCIYS
;
A
#
# COMPACT_ATOMS: atom_id res chain seq x y z
N MET A 1 9.73 -15.70 15.38
CA MET A 1 10.21 -15.80 14.00
C MET A 1 8.98 -16.02 13.13
N ALA A 2 8.65 -15.07 12.26
CA ALA A 2 7.52 -15.23 11.34
C ALA A 2 7.82 -16.40 10.37
N PRO A 3 6.83 -17.21 9.98
CA PRO A 3 7.02 -18.17 8.91
C PRO A 3 7.32 -17.39 7.64
N SER A 4 8.55 -17.53 7.16
CA SER A 4 8.99 -17.01 5.87
C SER A 4 8.23 -17.77 4.79
N ILE A 5 7.21 -17.16 4.19
CA ILE A 5 6.67 -17.63 2.93
C ILE A 5 7.75 -17.37 1.88
N ALA A 6 8.55 -18.41 1.62
CA ALA A 6 9.51 -18.41 0.54
C ALA A 6 8.72 -18.51 -0.78
N TYR A 7 8.68 -17.41 -1.52
CA TYR A 7 8.29 -17.48 -2.93
C TYR A 7 9.40 -18.19 -3.71
N PRO A 8 9.09 -19.21 -4.52
CA PRO A 8 10.08 -19.79 -5.41
C PRO A 8 10.53 -18.73 -6.43
N ALA A 9 11.84 -18.56 -6.56
CA ALA A 9 12.44 -17.71 -7.58
C ALA A 9 12.00 -18.18 -8.99
N PRO A 10 11.76 -17.27 -9.94
CA PRO A 10 11.50 -17.66 -11.31
C PRO A 10 12.73 -18.39 -11.86
N SER A 11 12.50 -19.62 -12.30
CA SER A 11 13.45 -20.46 -13.00
C SER A 11 13.97 -19.72 -14.24
N ALA A 12 15.27 -19.43 -14.24
CA ALA A 12 15.98 -18.97 -15.43
C ALA A 12 15.79 -20.00 -16.55
N SER A 13 15.05 -19.62 -17.59
CA SER A 13 15.01 -20.38 -18.84
C SER A 13 16.29 -20.08 -19.64
N PRO A 14 16.83 -21.05 -20.39
CA PRO A 14 18.16 -20.96 -20.96
C PRO A 14 18.18 -20.02 -22.17
N PHE A 15 19.25 -19.23 -22.24
CA PHE A 15 19.69 -18.50 -23.42
C PHE A 15 19.76 -19.42 -24.65
N HIS A 16 18.96 -19.12 -25.67
CA HIS A 16 19.30 -19.51 -27.04
C HIS A 16 19.96 -18.33 -27.75
N SER A 17 21.28 -18.44 -27.90
CA SER A 17 22.06 -17.64 -28.83
C SER A 17 21.63 -17.95 -30.27
N LEU A 18 21.24 -16.92 -31.02
CA LEU A 18 21.32 -16.94 -32.47
C LEU A 18 22.02 -15.66 -32.93
N SER A 19 23.32 -15.81 -33.17
CA SER A 19 24.12 -14.89 -33.98
C SER A 19 23.69 -15.02 -35.43
N HIS A 20 23.22 -13.96 -36.06
CA HIS A 20 23.40 -13.77 -37.50
C HIS A 20 23.67 -12.29 -37.81
N THR A 21 24.85 -12.11 -38.36
CA THR A 21 25.39 -10.94 -39.03
C THR A 21 24.53 -10.54 -40.23
N LEU A 22 24.33 -9.24 -40.46
CA LEU A 22 24.68 -8.57 -41.73
C LEU A 22 24.40 -7.08 -41.67
N SER A 23 25.50 -6.34 -41.79
CA SER A 23 25.60 -4.92 -42.13
C SER A 23 24.79 -4.59 -43.39
N LYS A 24 23.96 -3.55 -43.32
CA LYS A 24 23.59 -2.73 -44.48
C LYS A 24 23.63 -1.25 -44.10
N LYS A 25 24.66 -0.62 -44.65
CA LYS A 25 24.88 0.83 -44.78
C LYS A 25 23.71 1.44 -45.57
N PRO A 26 23.12 2.59 -45.17
CA PRO A 26 22.22 3.32 -46.05
C PRO A 26 23.05 4.09 -47.09
N GLU A 27 22.88 3.74 -48.36
CA GLU A 27 23.27 4.57 -49.50
C GLU A 27 22.28 5.73 -49.63
N ILE A 28 22.83 6.94 -49.74
CA ILE A 28 22.07 8.16 -49.99
C ILE A 28 21.94 8.29 -51.51
N ASN A 29 20.71 8.17 -52.02
CA ASN A 29 20.39 8.46 -53.41
C ASN A 29 19.91 9.92 -53.48
N ILE A 30 20.67 10.75 -54.20
CA ILE A 30 20.31 12.14 -54.50
C ILE A 30 19.71 12.12 -55.91
N ASP A 31 18.39 12.13 -56.00
CA ASP A 31 17.70 12.60 -57.20
C ASP A 31 17.11 13.98 -56.92
N VAL A 32 17.57 14.93 -57.73
CA VAL A 32 17.11 16.32 -57.83
C VAL A 32 15.87 16.35 -58.73
N VAL A 33 15.10 17.46 -58.63
CA VAL A 33 13.98 17.91 -59.49
C VAL A 33 12.62 17.56 -58.85
N GLU A 34 11.68 18.48 -58.55
CA GLU A 34 11.37 19.83 -59.03
C GLU A 34 10.59 20.58 -57.94
N ILE A 35 10.80 21.89 -57.82
CA ILE A 35 10.05 22.77 -56.91
C ILE A 35 8.76 23.18 -57.63
N THR A 36 7.60 22.75 -57.12
CA THR A 36 6.31 23.36 -57.43
C THR A 36 5.71 23.90 -56.14
N GLU A 37 5.66 25.23 -56.04
CA GLU A 37 4.95 25.98 -55.01
C GLU A 37 3.45 25.74 -55.15
N ASN A 38 2.88 24.88 -54.30
CA ASN A 38 1.45 24.85 -54.05
C ASN A 38 1.19 25.35 -52.63
N THR A 39 0.77 26.61 -52.60
CA THR A 39 0.18 27.33 -51.47
C THR A 39 -1.18 26.71 -51.16
N GLU A 40 -1.20 25.63 -50.40
CA GLU A 40 -2.39 25.21 -49.66
C GLU A 40 -2.04 25.15 -48.18
N SER A 41 -2.70 26.03 -47.44
CA SER A 41 -2.62 26.19 -46.00
C SER A 41 -2.96 24.89 -45.29
N ILE A 42 -1.94 24.09 -44.98
CA ILE A 42 -2.03 23.07 -43.95
C ILE A 42 -2.13 23.85 -42.65
N ALA A 43 -3.34 23.93 -42.12
CA ALA A 43 -3.57 24.35 -40.74
C ALA A 43 -2.72 23.44 -39.85
N ASP A 44 -1.64 24.01 -39.32
CA ASP A 44 -0.78 23.43 -38.32
C ASP A 44 -1.61 23.16 -37.07
N SER A 45 -2.25 22.00 -37.04
CA SER A 45 -2.90 21.45 -35.86
C SER A 45 -1.83 20.77 -35.00
N THR A 46 -0.80 21.52 -34.61
CA THR A 46 -0.03 21.24 -33.40
C THR A 46 -0.91 21.60 -32.21
N ALA A 47 -1.95 20.81 -31.98
CA ALA A 47 -2.57 20.73 -30.67
C ALA A 47 -1.51 20.16 -29.73
N VAL A 48 -0.72 21.04 -29.11
CA VAL A 48 0.19 20.71 -28.03
C VAL A 48 -0.65 20.04 -26.95
N GLN A 49 -0.59 18.72 -26.89
CA GLN A 49 -1.21 17.97 -25.80
C GLN A 49 -0.66 18.57 -24.51
N PRO A 50 -1.51 18.94 -23.54
CA PRO A 50 -1.03 19.47 -22.28
C PRO A 50 -0.15 18.39 -21.64
N VAL A 51 1.16 18.65 -21.59
CA VAL A 51 2.12 17.77 -20.91
C VAL A 51 1.64 17.66 -19.46
N ASP A 52 1.31 16.44 -19.00
CA ASP A 52 0.87 16.28 -17.62
C ASP A 52 2.07 16.64 -16.72
N PRO A 53 1.91 17.62 -15.81
CA PRO A 53 3.00 18.11 -14.98
C PRO A 53 3.64 17.04 -14.09
N LEU A 54 3.01 15.87 -13.94
CA LEU A 54 3.52 14.75 -13.16
C LEU A 54 4.14 13.62 -14.02
N ASP A 55 4.17 13.73 -15.34
CA ASP A 55 4.70 12.66 -16.19
C ASP A 55 6.18 12.36 -15.93
N SER A 56 6.99 13.40 -15.68
CA SER A 56 8.39 13.25 -15.29
C SER A 56 8.54 12.50 -13.96
N GLU A 57 7.67 12.79 -12.98
CA GLU A 57 7.67 12.14 -11.67
C GLU A 57 7.24 10.68 -11.74
N ARG A 58 6.24 10.36 -12.58
CA ARG A 58 5.83 8.97 -12.84
C ARG A 58 6.93 8.18 -13.52
N THR A 59 7.58 8.78 -14.52
CA THR A 59 8.73 8.18 -15.20
C THR A 59 9.87 7.93 -14.22
N ARG A 60 10.18 8.90 -13.35
CA ARG A 60 11.20 8.74 -12.31
C ARG A 60 10.85 7.64 -11.33
N LEU A 61 9.59 7.55 -10.89
CA LEU A 61 9.14 6.46 -10.03
C LEU A 61 9.33 5.11 -10.72
N ARG A 62 8.88 4.95 -11.96
CA ARG A 62 9.04 3.69 -12.71
C ARG A 62 10.50 3.26 -12.84
N ALA A 63 11.39 4.19 -13.17
CA ALA A 63 12.82 3.94 -13.23
C ALA A 63 13.38 3.53 -11.85
N HIS A 64 12.98 4.21 -10.77
CA HIS A 64 13.38 3.89 -9.39
C HIS A 64 12.93 2.49 -8.95
N LEU A 65 11.76 2.05 -9.41
CA LEU A 65 11.25 0.71 -9.16
C LEU A 65 11.94 -0.37 -10.01
N GLY A 66 12.76 0.01 -10.99
CA GLY A 66 13.36 -0.90 -11.96
C GLY A 66 12.35 -1.50 -12.95
N LEU A 67 11.27 -0.76 -13.26
CA LEU A 67 10.28 -1.20 -14.26
C LEU A 67 10.76 -0.94 -15.69
N ASP A 68 11.63 0.06 -15.89
CA ASP A 68 12.09 0.49 -17.21
C ASP A 68 13.60 0.23 -17.45
N CYS A 69 14.34 -0.13 -16.42
CA CYS A 69 15.81 -0.26 -16.39
C CYS A 69 16.21 -1.31 -15.32
N PRO A 70 17.46 -1.83 -15.27
CA PRO A 70 17.75 -3.04 -14.49
C PRO A 70 17.30 -2.95 -13.04
N ALA A 71 16.79 -4.07 -12.53
CA ALA A 71 16.20 -4.15 -11.20
C ALA A 71 17.14 -3.57 -10.13
N PRO A 72 16.64 -2.70 -9.24
CA PRO A 72 17.48 -2.12 -8.19
C PRO A 72 17.97 -3.21 -7.22
N GLN A 73 19.17 -3.00 -6.67
CA GLN A 73 19.75 -3.90 -5.67
C GLN A 73 18.87 -4.04 -4.42
N ILE A 74 18.15 -2.97 -4.07
CA ILE A 74 17.17 -2.94 -2.98
C ILE A 74 15.86 -2.51 -3.59
N GLN A 75 14.83 -3.34 -3.47
CA GLN A 75 13.49 -3.03 -4.00
C GLN A 75 12.83 -1.94 -3.15
N PRO A 76 12.42 -0.80 -3.74
CA PRO A 76 11.66 0.20 -3.01
C PRO A 76 10.29 -0.31 -2.57
N LEU A 77 9.93 -0.01 -1.33
CA LEU A 77 8.64 -0.34 -0.71
C LEU A 77 7.87 0.94 -0.36
N PHE A 78 6.55 0.84 -0.38
CA PHE A 78 5.62 1.91 -0.06
C PHE A 78 5.03 1.63 1.31
N PHE A 79 5.65 2.20 2.34
CA PHE A 79 5.18 2.01 3.70
C PHE A 79 4.01 2.94 4.00
N ILE A 80 2.88 2.39 4.42
CA ILE A 80 1.80 3.20 4.99
C ILE A 80 2.02 3.24 6.49
N GLU A 81 2.24 4.43 7.03
CA GLU A 81 2.64 4.66 8.41
C GLU A 81 1.92 5.87 8.99
N GLN A 82 1.83 5.93 10.32
CA GLN A 82 1.34 7.10 11.02
C GLN A 82 2.48 8.13 11.17
N VAL A 83 2.20 9.42 11.04
CA VAL A 83 3.18 10.45 11.35
C VAL A 83 3.41 10.49 12.86
N PRO A 84 4.65 10.33 13.36
CA PRO A 84 4.90 10.32 14.79
C PRO A 84 4.54 11.67 15.41
N ASN A 85 4.04 11.63 16.65
CA ASN A 85 3.74 12.82 17.42
C ASN A 85 5.00 13.32 18.15
N THR A 86 5.87 14.04 17.42
CA THR A 86 7.12 14.57 17.99
C THR A 86 6.91 15.90 18.70
N THR A 87 7.77 16.25 19.66
CA THR A 87 7.70 17.49 20.47
C THR A 87 7.55 18.78 19.66
N SER A 88 8.07 18.83 18.43
CA SER A 88 7.96 20.00 17.57
C SER A 88 6.57 20.17 16.94
N ASN A 89 5.75 19.12 16.89
CA ASN A 89 4.45 19.06 16.21
C ASN A 89 4.47 19.66 14.79
N LEU A 90 5.63 19.67 14.14
CA LEU A 90 5.77 20.27 12.82
C LEU A 90 5.30 19.29 11.74
N PRO A 91 4.49 19.75 10.78
CA PRO A 91 4.12 18.94 9.64
C PRO A 91 5.33 18.54 8.81
N VAL A 92 5.30 17.33 8.24
CA VAL A 92 6.34 16.86 7.31
C VAL A 92 5.96 17.28 5.89
N THR A 93 6.93 17.75 5.11
CA THR A 93 6.68 18.16 3.71
C THR A 93 6.35 16.96 2.83
N CYS A 94 5.34 17.12 1.96
CA CYS A 94 5.04 16.16 0.91
C CYS A 94 6.03 16.30 -0.25
N SER A 95 6.58 15.18 -0.72
CA SER A 95 7.56 15.12 -1.80
C SER A 95 6.93 15.21 -3.20
N LEU A 96 5.61 15.34 -3.34
CA LEU A 96 4.96 15.55 -4.64
C LEU A 96 5.16 17.00 -5.10
N PRO A 97 5.76 17.26 -6.29
CA PRO A 97 5.88 18.61 -6.81
C PRO A 97 4.53 19.33 -6.91
N GLY A 98 4.49 20.57 -6.41
CA GLY A 98 3.28 21.38 -6.36
C GLY A 98 2.37 21.12 -5.16
N CYS A 99 2.64 20.10 -4.33
CA CYS A 99 1.97 19.97 -3.04
C CYS A 99 2.68 20.84 -1.99
N THR A 100 1.99 21.87 -1.51
CA THR A 100 2.51 22.77 -0.46
C THR A 100 1.96 22.46 0.93
N ALA A 101 0.99 21.54 1.02
CA ALA A 101 0.40 21.14 2.28
C ALA A 101 1.39 20.32 3.11
N GLY A 102 1.41 20.56 4.42
CA GLY A 102 2.09 19.70 5.37
C GLY A 102 1.36 18.38 5.58
N ILE A 103 2.09 17.35 5.97
CA ILE A 103 1.55 16.08 6.48
C ILE A 103 1.55 16.17 8.01
N GLU A 104 0.35 16.31 8.58
CA GLU A 104 0.17 16.59 10.01
C GLU A 104 0.59 15.41 10.91
N PRO A 105 1.07 15.68 12.15
CA PRO A 105 1.26 14.65 13.15
C PRO A 105 0.02 13.78 13.36
N ASN A 106 0.21 12.49 13.66
CA ASN A 106 -0.83 11.47 13.82
C ASN A 106 -1.67 11.16 12.57
N SER A 107 -1.47 11.86 11.44
CA SER A 107 -2.11 11.49 10.18
C SER A 107 -1.44 10.25 9.55
N LEU A 108 -2.15 9.58 8.64
CA LEU A 108 -1.57 8.51 7.82
C LEU A 108 -0.83 9.11 6.63
N ARG A 109 0.33 8.56 6.31
CA ARG A 109 1.15 8.94 5.16
C ARG A 109 1.71 7.73 4.43
N LEU A 110 2.22 7.98 3.24
CA LEU A 110 3.05 7.02 2.51
C LEU A 110 4.52 7.44 2.61
N ALA A 111 5.37 6.50 2.99
CA ALA A 111 6.82 6.64 3.00
C ALA A 111 7.44 5.71 1.95
N LEU A 112 8.01 6.29 0.90
CA LEU A 112 8.76 5.56 -0.11
C LEU A 112 10.18 5.33 0.39
N ASN A 113 10.57 4.06 0.59
CA ASN A 113 11.89 3.72 1.10
C ASN A 113 12.57 2.60 0.27
N PRO A 114 13.81 2.81 -0.21
CA PRO A 114 14.53 4.09 -0.25
C PRO A 114 13.78 5.14 -1.10
N GLY A 115 13.96 6.43 -0.78
CA GLY A 115 13.40 7.54 -1.57
C GLY A 115 13.99 7.63 -2.98
N MET A 116 13.27 8.26 -3.91
CA MET A 116 13.72 8.52 -5.29
C MET A 116 14.88 9.52 -5.36
N SER A 117 14.96 10.44 -4.38
CA SER A 117 15.96 11.51 -4.36
C SER A 117 17.19 11.17 -3.51
N GLY A 118 17.22 9.98 -2.90
CA GLY A 118 18.25 9.62 -1.93
C GLY A 118 19.59 9.28 -2.58
N ASP A 119 20.67 9.89 -2.09
CA ASP A 119 22.01 9.38 -2.32
C ASP A 119 22.11 7.94 -1.78
N ILE A 120 22.71 7.04 -2.56
CA ILE A 120 22.89 5.60 -2.27
C ILE A 120 23.47 5.35 -0.86
N TRP A 121 24.18 6.35 -0.31
CA TRP A 121 24.81 6.34 1.01
C TRP A 121 23.82 6.39 2.18
N PHE A 122 22.62 6.98 2.01
CA PHE A 122 21.58 7.03 3.04
C PHE A 122 20.39 6.14 2.66
N ARG A 123 20.61 4.82 2.77
CA ARG A 123 19.57 3.77 2.66
C ARG A 123 18.35 3.99 3.57
N SER A 124 18.44 4.94 4.51
CA SER A 124 17.38 5.32 5.45
C SER A 124 16.58 6.56 5.03
N SER A 125 16.93 7.25 3.93
CA SER A 125 16.14 8.38 3.45
C SER A 125 14.82 7.89 2.86
N SER A 126 13.75 8.61 3.17
CA SER A 126 12.40 8.27 2.69
C SER A 126 11.76 9.52 2.15
N ASP A 127 11.14 9.39 0.98
CA ASP A 127 10.27 10.44 0.46
C ASP A 127 8.88 10.25 1.06
N TYR A 128 8.33 11.32 1.63
CA TYR A 128 7.05 11.28 2.32
C TYR A 128 5.97 11.90 1.45
N TYR A 129 4.82 11.25 1.37
CA TYR A 129 3.70 11.71 0.57
C TYR A 129 2.41 11.63 1.39
N HIS A 130 1.49 12.57 1.17
CA HIS A 130 0.09 12.23 1.41
C HIS A 130 -0.25 11.03 0.53
N ILE A 131 -1.01 10.08 1.06
CA ILE A 131 -1.48 8.91 0.31
C ILE A 131 -2.16 9.31 -1.02
N PRO A 132 -3.11 10.27 -1.06
CA PRO A 132 -3.72 10.70 -2.33
C PRO A 132 -2.72 11.35 -3.30
N CYS A 133 -1.69 12.03 -2.80
CA CYS A 133 -0.63 12.59 -3.63
C CYS A 133 0.20 11.49 -4.30
N PHE A 134 0.53 10.43 -3.58
CA PHE A 134 1.30 9.32 -4.14
C PHE A 134 0.50 8.50 -5.17
N GLU A 135 -0.81 8.35 -4.98
CA GLU A 135 -1.69 7.70 -5.97
C GLU A 135 -1.74 8.46 -7.31
N ARG A 136 -1.40 9.76 -7.35
CA ARG A 136 -1.22 10.49 -8.62
C ARG A 136 0.03 10.05 -9.39
N LEU A 137 0.96 9.37 -8.72
CA LEU A 137 2.20 8.84 -9.27
C LEU A 137 2.11 7.33 -9.54
N ALA A 138 1.68 6.56 -8.54
CA ALA A 138 1.56 5.11 -8.60
C ALA A 138 0.12 4.67 -8.95
N ASP A 139 -0.02 3.66 -9.81
CA ASP A 139 -1.31 3.09 -10.17
C ASP A 139 -1.49 1.73 -9.51
N PHE A 140 -2.25 1.69 -8.40
CA PHE A 140 -2.52 0.46 -7.66
C PHE A 140 -3.51 -0.48 -8.37
N THR A 141 -3.95 -0.18 -9.61
CA THR A 141 -4.55 -1.20 -10.50
C THR A 141 -3.49 -2.14 -11.09
N GLN A 142 -2.20 -1.85 -10.94
CA GLN A 142 -1.11 -2.68 -11.47
C GLN A 142 -0.36 -3.37 -10.32
N SER A 143 -0.12 -4.67 -10.47
CA SER A 143 0.54 -5.51 -9.45
C SER A 143 1.90 -4.96 -9.03
N CYS A 144 2.68 -4.47 -10.00
CA CYS A 144 4.03 -3.93 -9.76
C CYS A 144 4.08 -2.74 -8.78
N TYR A 145 2.97 -2.00 -8.59
CA TYR A 145 2.82 -0.98 -7.55
C TYR A 145 2.13 -1.53 -6.30
N LEU A 146 1.06 -2.32 -6.46
CA LEU A 146 0.30 -2.88 -5.34
C LEU A 146 1.18 -3.74 -4.42
N ASP A 147 2.03 -4.59 -5.00
CA ASP A 147 2.87 -5.54 -4.27
C ASP A 147 3.85 -4.83 -3.32
N ARG A 148 4.24 -3.60 -3.65
CA ARG A 148 5.18 -2.78 -2.89
C ARG A 148 4.55 -2.14 -1.65
N ILE A 149 3.22 -2.13 -1.52
CA ILE A 149 2.54 -1.58 -0.35
C ILE A 149 2.80 -2.46 0.87
N VAL A 150 3.31 -1.85 1.95
CA VAL A 150 3.56 -2.52 3.22
C VAL A 150 2.95 -1.68 4.35
N PRO A 151 1.90 -2.16 5.04
CA PRO A 151 1.46 -1.49 6.25
C PRO A 151 2.56 -1.56 7.31
N LEU A 152 2.87 -0.43 7.95
CA LEU A 152 3.87 -0.37 9.00
C LEU A 152 3.27 -0.82 10.34
N THR A 153 3.71 -1.98 10.81
CA THR A 153 3.16 -2.67 11.99
C THR A 153 4.29 -3.15 12.90
N ARG A 154 3.92 -3.68 14.07
CA ARG A 154 4.81 -4.42 14.98
C ARG A 154 5.61 -5.54 14.29
N ASN A 155 5.14 -6.08 13.16
CA ASN A 155 5.78 -7.18 12.44
C ASN A 155 6.61 -6.71 11.22
N THR A 156 6.38 -5.51 10.70
CA THR A 156 7.00 -5.02 9.45
C THR A 156 7.99 -3.86 9.66
N PHE A 157 8.04 -3.25 10.85
CA PHE A 157 8.90 -2.08 11.10
C PHE A 157 10.39 -2.30 10.81
N LYS A 158 10.89 -3.54 10.92
CA LYS A 158 12.28 -3.87 10.60
C LYS A 158 12.57 -3.74 9.11
N LEU A 159 11.59 -4.06 8.25
CA LEU A 159 11.70 -3.90 6.79
C LEU A 159 11.84 -2.42 6.41
N ARG A 160 11.24 -1.54 7.21
CA ARG A 160 11.35 -0.08 7.09
C ARG A 160 12.70 0.48 7.52
N GLY A 161 13.57 -0.35 8.12
CA GLY A 161 14.85 0.07 8.69
C GLY A 161 14.73 0.79 10.04
N LEU A 162 13.59 0.69 10.73
CA LEU A 162 13.40 1.31 12.03
C LEU A 162 14.01 0.46 13.16
N LYS A 163 14.58 1.14 14.16
CA LYS A 163 15.06 0.50 15.38
C LYS A 163 13.87 0.18 16.29
N PRO A 164 13.91 -0.91 17.08
CA PRO A 164 12.85 -1.23 18.04
C PRO A 164 12.53 -0.06 19.00
N SER A 165 13.55 0.65 19.46
CA SER A 165 13.38 1.83 20.33
C SER A 165 12.62 2.99 19.69
N SER A 166 12.53 3.05 18.36
CA SER A 166 11.83 4.11 17.62
C SER A 166 10.33 3.83 17.45
N VAL A 167 9.89 2.62 17.78
CA VAL A 167 8.49 2.16 17.61
C VAL A 167 7.90 1.60 18.90
N SER A 168 8.65 1.64 20.00
CA SER A 168 8.25 1.04 21.29
C SER A 168 7.06 1.74 21.93
N ASP A 169 6.86 3.02 21.64
CA ASP A 169 5.74 3.85 22.05
C ASP A 169 4.57 3.83 21.04
N GLY A 170 4.70 3.04 19.96
CA GLY A 170 3.75 3.04 18.85
C GLY A 170 4.01 4.10 17.79
N SER A 171 5.06 4.91 17.94
CA SER A 171 5.46 5.85 16.89
C SER A 171 5.59 5.13 15.54
N TYR A 172 5.13 5.80 14.48
CA TYR A 172 5.05 5.31 13.10
C TYR A 172 4.04 4.20 12.83
N LEU A 173 3.74 3.35 13.82
CA LEU A 173 2.93 2.17 13.61
C LEU A 173 1.47 2.53 13.33
N LEU A 174 0.81 1.72 12.52
CA LEU A 174 -0.59 1.91 12.20
C LEU A 174 -1.50 1.55 13.38
N PRO A 175 -2.61 2.27 13.56
CA PRO A 175 -3.74 1.78 14.33
C PRO A 175 -4.24 0.46 13.78
N GLY A 176 -4.74 -0.41 14.66
CA GLY A 176 -5.22 -1.74 14.30
C GLY A 176 -6.22 -1.76 13.14
N GLY A 177 -7.20 -0.87 13.15
CA GLY A 177 -8.20 -0.77 12.08
C GLY A 177 -7.58 -0.42 10.72
N ALA A 178 -6.65 0.54 10.68
CA ALA A 178 -5.94 0.88 9.45
C ALA A 178 -5.09 -0.29 8.95
N GLU A 179 -4.36 -0.98 9.85
CA GLU A 179 -3.61 -2.21 9.52
C GLU A 179 -4.51 -3.24 8.84
N ARG A 180 -5.66 -3.56 9.46
CA ARG A 180 -6.61 -4.57 8.93
C ARG A 180 -7.20 -4.14 7.59
N LEU A 181 -7.61 -2.88 7.46
CA LEU A 181 -8.20 -2.35 6.22
C LEU A 181 -7.21 -2.38 5.05
N ILE A 182 -5.96 -1.98 5.27
CA ILE A 182 -4.92 -1.99 4.22
C ILE A 182 -4.65 -3.41 3.75
N LEU A 183 -4.52 -4.36 4.67
CA LEU A 183 -4.27 -5.76 4.34
C LEU A 183 -5.42 -6.35 3.52
N GLU A 184 -6.67 -6.15 3.95
CA GLU A 184 -7.84 -6.68 3.25
C GLU A 184 -8.04 -6.01 1.89
N TRP A 185 -7.87 -4.69 1.82
CA TRP A 185 -7.89 -3.94 0.56
C TRP A 185 -6.83 -4.48 -0.41
N LYS A 186 -5.60 -4.69 0.05
CA LYS A 186 -4.50 -5.20 -0.77
C LYS A 186 -4.82 -6.59 -1.34
N VAL A 187 -5.35 -7.50 -0.51
CA VAL A 187 -5.75 -8.85 -0.95
C VAL A 187 -6.88 -8.77 -1.97
N THR A 188 -7.94 -8.01 -1.67
CA THR A 188 -9.10 -7.85 -2.56
C THR A 188 -8.70 -7.26 -3.92
N ARG A 189 -7.82 -6.25 -3.90
CA ARG A 189 -7.30 -5.61 -5.11
C ARG A 189 -6.41 -6.56 -5.91
N GLY A 190 -5.54 -7.33 -5.24
CA GLY A 190 -4.71 -8.35 -5.87
C GLY A 190 -5.54 -9.42 -6.57
N MET A 191 -6.59 -9.93 -5.90
CA MET A 191 -7.55 -10.87 -6.52
C MET A 191 -8.21 -10.29 -7.76
N ALA A 192 -8.58 -9.01 -7.75
CA ALA A 192 -9.20 -8.35 -8.89
C ALA A 192 -8.22 -8.20 -10.07
N ILE A 193 -6.96 -7.87 -9.78
CA ILE A 193 -5.87 -7.80 -10.76
C ILE A 193 -5.63 -9.18 -11.39
N ASP A 194 -5.50 -10.23 -10.58
CA ASP A 194 -5.26 -11.58 -11.08
C ASP A 194 -6.41 -12.09 -11.95
N LYS A 195 -7.66 -11.77 -11.57
CA LYS A 195 -8.85 -12.10 -12.37
C LYS A 195 -8.83 -11.36 -13.71
N ARG A 196 -8.50 -10.07 -13.71
CA ARG A 196 -8.37 -9.26 -14.94
C ARG A 196 -7.28 -9.82 -15.85
N ASP A 197 -6.15 -10.22 -15.26
CA ASP A 197 -4.96 -10.66 -16.00
C ASP A 197 -5.02 -12.16 -16.36
N GLY A 198 -6.08 -12.87 -15.97
CA GLY A 198 -6.30 -14.28 -16.30
C GLY A 198 -5.39 -15.25 -15.55
N VAL A 199 -4.79 -14.81 -14.44
CA VAL A 199 -3.84 -15.59 -13.61
C VAL A 199 -4.43 -15.98 -12.25
N TYR A 200 -5.72 -15.71 -12.02
CA TYR A 200 -6.39 -16.04 -10.79
C TYR A 200 -6.45 -17.56 -10.54
N ASP A 201 -5.94 -17.96 -9.38
CA ASP A 201 -6.11 -19.30 -8.84
C ASP A 201 -6.61 -19.21 -7.40
N GLU A 202 -7.79 -19.78 -7.15
CA GLU A 202 -8.46 -19.79 -5.85
C GLU A 202 -7.58 -20.42 -4.76
N ALA A 203 -6.71 -21.37 -5.11
CA ALA A 203 -5.82 -22.02 -4.15
C ALA A 203 -4.83 -21.04 -3.50
N PHE A 204 -4.38 -19.99 -4.20
CA PHE A 204 -3.48 -18.98 -3.63
C PHE A 204 -4.17 -18.07 -2.61
N TYR A 205 -5.49 -17.95 -2.69
CA TYR A 205 -6.29 -17.11 -1.81
C TYR A 205 -6.96 -17.89 -0.67
N ARG A 206 -6.87 -19.21 -0.70
CA ARG A 206 -7.44 -20.07 0.33
C ARG A 206 -6.53 -20.09 1.56
N LEU A 207 -7.06 -19.60 2.67
CA LEU A 207 -6.40 -19.67 3.97
C LEU A 207 -6.75 -20.97 4.69
N ASP A 208 -5.86 -21.38 5.59
CA ASP A 208 -6.19 -22.37 6.61
C ASP A 208 -7.44 -21.94 7.41
N PRO A 209 -8.39 -22.84 7.71
CA PRO A 209 -9.65 -22.47 8.37
C PRO A 209 -9.46 -21.73 9.70
N ASP A 210 -8.50 -22.15 10.54
CA ASP A 210 -8.29 -21.51 11.84
C ASP A 210 -7.68 -20.10 11.67
N VAL A 211 -6.82 -19.92 10.66
CA VAL A 211 -6.28 -18.60 10.29
C VAL A 211 -7.38 -17.71 9.72
N ASN A 212 -8.23 -18.26 8.83
CA ASN A 212 -9.35 -17.55 8.25
C ASN A 212 -10.31 -17.05 9.34
N ASP A 213 -10.70 -17.92 10.27
CA ASP A 213 -11.60 -17.56 11.36
C ASP A 213 -10.98 -16.49 12.27
N LEU A 214 -9.68 -16.59 12.55
CA LEU A 214 -8.96 -15.56 13.30
C LEU A 214 -8.94 -14.20 12.58
N LEU A 215 -8.75 -14.17 11.26
CA LEU A 215 -8.62 -12.93 10.50
C LEU A 215 -9.97 -12.26 10.19
N TYR A 216 -11.03 -13.03 10.04
CA TYR A 216 -12.33 -12.55 9.55
C TYR A 216 -13.48 -12.65 10.55
N LYS A 217 -13.40 -13.58 11.51
CA LYS A 217 -14.46 -13.80 12.51
C LYS A 217 -14.08 -13.30 13.90
N ALA A 218 -12.81 -13.04 14.20
CA ALA A 218 -12.41 -12.55 15.52
C ALA A 218 -13.30 -11.37 16.01
N GLY A 219 -13.81 -11.51 17.24
CA GLY A 219 -14.76 -10.57 17.87
C GLY A 219 -16.24 -10.82 17.56
N SER A 220 -16.56 -11.76 16.66
CA SER A 220 -17.92 -12.17 16.33
C SER A 220 -18.53 -13.00 17.45
N SER A 221 -19.87 -12.99 17.54
CA SER A 221 -20.64 -13.92 18.38
C SER A 221 -20.38 -15.39 18.05
N GLN A 222 -19.99 -15.69 16.80
CA GLN A 222 -19.77 -17.04 16.29
C GLN A 222 -18.30 -17.47 16.38
N PHE A 223 -17.40 -16.58 16.80
CA PHE A 223 -15.97 -16.88 16.84
C PHE A 223 -15.61 -17.62 18.13
N TRP A 224 -15.30 -18.90 17.97
CA TRP A 224 -14.81 -19.76 19.03
C TRP A 224 -13.36 -20.12 18.75
N PRO A 225 -12.39 -19.66 19.57
CA PRO A 225 -11.01 -19.99 19.34
C PRO A 225 -10.77 -21.49 19.58
N THR A 226 -10.55 -22.24 18.49
CA THR A 226 -10.24 -23.69 18.49
C THR A 226 -8.80 -23.97 18.93
N GLY A 227 -7.93 -22.96 18.81
CA GLY A 227 -6.53 -23.02 19.18
C GLY A 227 -5.75 -21.89 18.52
N ARG A 228 -4.45 -21.80 18.84
CA ARG A 228 -3.53 -20.91 18.13
C ARG A 228 -3.08 -21.60 16.83
N PRO A 229 -3.29 -20.99 15.65
CA PRO A 229 -2.78 -21.54 14.38
C PRO A 229 -1.28 -21.81 14.42
N GLY A 230 -0.84 -22.86 13.73
CA GLY A 230 0.57 -23.24 13.64
C GLY A 230 1.45 -22.10 13.08
N GLY A 231 2.62 -21.90 13.68
CA GLY A 231 3.58 -20.88 13.23
C GLY A 231 3.25 -19.43 13.64
N LEU A 232 2.06 -19.17 14.20
CA LEU A 232 1.70 -17.83 14.68
C LEU A 232 2.27 -17.60 16.07
N ASP A 233 2.89 -16.44 16.30
CA ASP A 233 3.37 -16.05 17.63
C ASP A 233 2.19 -15.89 18.62
N VAL A 234 2.41 -16.16 19.92
CA VAL A 234 1.35 -16.09 20.95
C VAL A 234 0.80 -14.67 21.07
N PHE A 235 1.67 -13.65 21.03
CA PHE A 235 1.22 -12.26 21.13
C PHE A 235 0.49 -11.83 19.86
N GLU A 236 0.97 -12.28 18.71
CA GLU A 236 0.28 -12.02 17.44
C GLU A 236 -1.13 -12.63 17.43
N TYR A 237 -1.26 -13.87 17.89
CA TYR A 237 -2.54 -14.52 18.05
C TYR A 237 -3.51 -13.72 18.93
N TYR A 238 -3.08 -13.30 20.13
CA TYR A 238 -3.94 -12.49 21.01
C TYR A 238 -4.23 -11.10 20.43
N THR A 239 -3.28 -10.52 19.70
CA THR A 239 -3.50 -9.23 19.04
C THR A 239 -4.59 -9.36 17.99
N LEU A 240 -4.54 -10.36 17.11
CA LEU A 240 -5.55 -10.63 16.09
C LEU A 240 -6.90 -11.02 16.71
N ALA A 241 -6.89 -11.87 17.72
CA ALA A 241 -8.12 -12.37 18.36
C ALA A 241 -8.87 -11.31 19.17
N ARG A 242 -8.19 -10.24 19.61
CA ARG A 242 -8.75 -9.26 20.56
C ARG A 242 -8.52 -7.81 20.13
N THR A 243 -7.27 -7.37 20.10
CA THR A 243 -6.92 -5.96 19.91
C THR A 243 -7.31 -5.44 18.53
N VAL A 244 -7.04 -6.24 17.50
CA VAL A 244 -7.34 -5.90 16.09
C VAL A 244 -8.42 -6.81 15.51
N ALA A 245 -9.25 -7.39 16.37
CA ALA A 245 -10.42 -8.16 15.97
C ALA A 245 -11.31 -7.31 15.05
N VAL A 246 -11.78 -7.88 13.95
CA VAL A 246 -12.50 -7.13 12.91
C VAL A 246 -13.98 -6.98 13.21
N ASN A 247 -14.52 -7.80 14.13
CA ASN A 247 -15.90 -7.73 14.58
C ASN A 247 -16.01 -7.18 16.00
N GLU A 248 -17.17 -6.61 16.33
CA GLU A 248 -17.58 -6.30 17.69
C GLU A 248 -19.03 -6.74 17.86
N CYS A 249 -19.29 -7.48 18.93
CA CYS A 249 -20.60 -7.97 19.27
C CYS A 249 -21.04 -7.41 20.62
N SER A 250 -22.26 -6.88 20.68
CA SER A 250 -22.87 -6.38 21.91
C SER A 250 -24.33 -6.81 21.98
N GLY A 251 -24.58 -7.97 22.58
CA GLY A 251 -25.91 -8.57 22.63
C GLY A 251 -26.29 -9.17 21.27
N GLU A 252 -27.38 -8.68 20.66
CA GLU A 252 -27.84 -9.12 19.35
C GLU A 252 -27.21 -8.33 18.19
N GLU A 253 -26.52 -7.23 18.48
CA GLU A 253 -25.87 -6.40 17.48
C GLU A 253 -24.46 -6.92 17.18
N GLU A 254 -24.15 -7.06 15.88
CA GLU A 254 -22.81 -7.39 15.39
C GLU A 254 -22.37 -6.35 14.35
N TRP A 255 -21.18 -5.79 14.56
CA TRP A 255 -20.56 -4.81 13.68
C TRP A 255 -19.26 -5.36 13.11
N ASN A 256 -19.01 -5.17 11.81
CA ASN A 256 -17.81 -5.63 11.11
C ASN A 256 -17.07 -4.48 10.41
N LEU A 257 -15.75 -4.40 10.64
CA LEU A 257 -14.86 -3.39 10.06
C LEU A 257 -14.86 -3.41 8.52
N PHE A 258 -14.78 -4.58 7.91
CA PHE A 258 -14.70 -4.70 6.45
C PHE A 258 -16.03 -4.38 5.79
N GLU A 259 -17.15 -4.81 6.35
CA GLU A 259 -18.47 -4.45 5.83
C GLU A 259 -18.69 -2.93 5.87
N GLN A 260 -18.31 -2.29 6.98
CA GLN A 260 -18.48 -0.85 7.15
C GLN A 260 -17.66 -0.02 6.16
N PHE A 261 -16.40 -0.40 5.90
CA PHE A 261 -15.47 0.46 5.15
C PHE A 261 -15.11 -0.05 3.75
N LEU A 262 -15.25 -1.35 3.47
CA LEU A 262 -15.00 -1.97 2.17
C LEU A 262 -16.28 -2.48 1.49
N GLY A 263 -17.34 -2.74 2.26
CA GLY A 263 -18.60 -3.30 1.75
C GLY A 263 -19.36 -2.37 0.81
N GLN A 264 -19.21 -1.05 0.95
CA GLN A 264 -19.90 -0.05 0.13
C GLN A 264 -19.49 -0.10 -1.35
N ASP A 265 -18.27 -0.54 -1.66
CA ASP A 265 -17.68 -0.48 -3.00
C ASP A 265 -17.83 -1.80 -3.80
N LYS A 266 -18.38 -2.85 -3.18
CA LYS A 266 -18.57 -4.17 -3.84
C LYS A 266 -19.59 -4.13 -5.00
N GLY A 267 -20.49 -3.14 -5.03
CA GLY A 267 -21.57 -3.07 -6.01
C GLY A 267 -21.20 -2.45 -7.36
N SER A 268 -20.15 -1.62 -7.43
CA SER A 268 -19.82 -0.89 -8.67
C SER A 268 -18.75 -1.59 -9.51
N GLY A 269 -17.95 -2.49 -8.92
CA GLY A 269 -16.86 -3.22 -9.61
C GLY A 269 -15.73 -2.32 -10.16
N VAL A 270 -15.87 -1.00 -10.09
CA VAL A 270 -14.92 -0.02 -10.59
C VAL A 270 -14.12 0.50 -9.41
N TRP A 271 -13.02 -0.18 -9.12
CA TRP A 271 -12.06 0.32 -8.16
C TRP A 271 -11.20 1.41 -8.81
N GLY A 272 -11.27 2.62 -8.27
CA GLY A 272 -10.54 3.77 -8.79
C GLY A 272 -9.04 3.71 -8.53
N ARG A 273 -8.31 4.70 -9.09
CA ARG A 273 -6.89 4.96 -8.78
C ARG A 273 -6.68 5.46 -7.35
N HIS A 274 -7.72 6.01 -6.73
CA HIS A 274 -7.70 6.69 -5.43
C HIS A 274 -8.53 6.00 -4.34
N ASP A 275 -8.69 4.68 -4.45
CA ASP A 275 -9.55 3.92 -3.54
C ASP A 275 -8.91 3.72 -2.16
N LEU A 276 -7.59 3.56 -2.08
CA LEU A 276 -6.89 3.43 -0.81
C LEU A 276 -6.94 4.73 0.02
N SER A 277 -6.66 5.89 -0.59
CA SER A 277 -6.74 7.17 0.14
C SER A 277 -8.15 7.47 0.63
N SER A 278 -9.16 7.14 -0.18
CA SER A 278 -10.58 7.32 0.18
C SER A 278 -11.00 6.37 1.31
N LEU A 279 -10.61 5.10 1.24
CA LEU A 279 -10.82 4.11 2.30
C LEU A 279 -10.23 4.58 3.64
N LEU A 280 -8.96 5.01 3.62
CA LEU A 280 -8.26 5.44 4.81
C LEU A 280 -8.75 6.80 5.33
N GLY A 281 -9.19 7.69 4.44
CA GLY A 281 -9.86 8.93 4.81
C GLY A 281 -11.13 8.68 5.62
N ARG A 282 -12.02 7.79 5.12
CA ARG A 282 -13.24 7.37 5.85
C ARG A 282 -12.90 6.79 7.23
N TRP A 283 -11.88 5.93 7.30
CA TRP A 283 -11.42 5.35 8.56
C TRP A 283 -10.93 6.44 9.54
N GLN A 284 -10.06 7.36 9.08
CA GLN A 284 -9.54 8.43 9.93
C GLN A 284 -10.62 9.38 10.42
N GLU A 285 -11.66 9.64 9.61
CA GLU A 285 -12.83 10.42 10.04
C GLU A 285 -13.62 9.69 11.13
N ALA A 286 -13.88 8.39 10.96
CA ALA A 286 -14.58 7.58 11.96
C ALA A 286 -13.81 7.45 13.28
N SER A 287 -12.48 7.40 13.22
CA SER A 287 -11.61 7.25 14.38
C SER A 287 -11.43 8.52 15.21
N LYS A 288 -11.88 9.69 14.73
CA LYS A 288 -11.76 10.97 15.43
C LYS A 288 -12.99 11.24 16.30
N PRO A 289 -12.92 11.09 17.63
CA PRO A 289 -14.06 11.37 18.49
C PRO A 289 -14.47 12.85 18.41
N GLY A 290 -15.75 13.14 18.14
CA GLY A 290 -16.33 14.46 18.31
C GLY A 290 -16.08 15.50 17.21
N GLN A 291 -15.47 15.13 16.08
CA GLN A 291 -15.27 16.05 14.95
C GLN A 291 -16.37 15.98 13.87
N SER A 292 -17.19 14.93 13.83
CA SER A 292 -18.30 14.83 12.89
C SER A 292 -19.58 14.40 13.61
N GLN A 293 -20.38 15.38 14.04
CA GLN A 293 -21.68 15.12 14.68
C GLN A 293 -22.63 14.27 13.80
N GLU A 294 -22.44 14.26 12.48
CA GLU A 294 -23.25 13.44 11.57
C GLU A 294 -22.79 11.98 11.53
N MET A 295 -21.48 11.70 11.48
CA MET A 295 -20.99 10.31 11.58
C MET A 295 -21.19 9.72 12.98
N ASP A 296 -20.93 10.50 14.02
CA ASP A 296 -21.13 10.05 15.42
C ASP A 296 -22.60 9.72 15.71
N ARG A 297 -23.55 10.32 14.98
CA ARG A 297 -24.99 9.98 15.06
C ARG A 297 -25.37 8.77 14.22
N ALA A 298 -24.58 8.43 13.21
CA ALA A 298 -24.82 7.28 12.33
C ALA A 298 -24.23 5.98 12.88
N LEU A 299 -23.20 6.05 13.73
CA LEU A 299 -22.55 4.89 14.32
C LEU A 299 -23.30 4.40 15.56
N SER A 300 -23.55 3.09 15.62
CA SER A 300 -24.09 2.46 16.82
C SER A 300 -23.08 2.46 17.97
N ALA A 301 -23.54 2.23 19.20
CA ALA A 301 -22.66 2.09 20.36
C ALA A 301 -21.64 0.96 20.18
N THR A 302 -22.05 -0.13 19.53
CA THR A 302 -21.19 -1.27 19.16
C THR A 302 -20.10 -0.83 18.18
N ALA A 303 -20.45 -0.08 17.14
CA ALA A 303 -19.48 0.47 16.19
C ALA A 303 -18.48 1.42 16.86
N VAL A 304 -18.95 2.33 17.73
CA VAL A 304 -18.08 3.27 18.47
C VAL A 304 -17.09 2.51 19.36
N LYS A 305 -17.54 1.47 20.06
CA LYS A 305 -16.67 0.61 20.87
C LYS A 305 -15.61 -0.09 20.02
N ALA A 306 -16.02 -0.64 18.88
CA ALA A 306 -15.14 -1.32 17.94
C ALA A 306 -14.07 -0.36 17.38
N ILE A 307 -14.48 0.82 16.90
CA ILE A 307 -13.60 1.84 16.35
C ILE A 307 -12.61 2.32 17.41
N LYS A 308 -13.07 2.58 18.64
CA LYS A 308 -12.16 2.97 19.74
C LYS A 308 -11.09 1.91 20.00
N ARG A 309 -11.47 0.63 20.02
CA ARG A 309 -10.53 -0.49 20.17
C ARG A 309 -9.55 -0.54 19.00
N LEU A 310 -10.06 -0.51 17.77
CA LEU A 310 -9.29 -0.58 16.53
C LEU A 310 -8.42 0.66 16.26
N SER A 311 -8.71 1.80 16.89
CA SER A 311 -7.84 2.98 16.89
C SER A 311 -6.61 2.82 17.79
N THR A 312 -6.52 1.76 18.59
CA THR A 312 -5.32 1.44 19.37
C THR A 312 -4.19 1.01 18.44
N VAL A 313 -2.98 1.48 18.70
CA VAL A 313 -1.76 1.10 17.97
C VAL A 313 -1.11 -0.11 18.65
N PRO A 314 -1.08 -1.31 18.02
CA PRO A 314 -0.43 -2.47 18.61
C PRO A 314 1.10 -2.33 18.54
N THR A 315 1.75 -2.26 19.69
CA THR A 315 3.21 -2.09 19.79
C THR A 315 3.94 -3.44 19.82
N PRO A 316 5.20 -3.49 19.32
CA PRO A 316 6.02 -4.68 19.43
C PRO A 316 6.36 -4.95 20.90
N GLN A 317 6.31 -6.22 21.29
CA GLN A 317 6.74 -6.67 22.62
C GLN A 317 8.28 -6.67 22.68
N ILE A 318 8.86 -5.54 23.05
CA ILE A 318 10.30 -5.38 23.21
C ILE A 318 10.65 -5.71 24.67
N GLY A 319 11.05 -6.96 24.93
CA GLY A 319 11.83 -7.27 26.14
C GLY A 319 11.32 -8.30 27.16
N PHE A 320 10.69 -9.42 26.78
CA PHE A 320 10.46 -10.52 27.75
C PHE A 320 10.78 -11.96 27.32
N ASN A 321 11.24 -12.22 26.08
CA ASN A 321 11.44 -13.60 25.58
C ASN A 321 12.88 -13.95 25.13
N CYS A 322 13.91 -13.36 25.75
CA CYS A 322 15.28 -13.90 25.66
C CYS A 322 15.66 -14.73 26.90
N ILE A 323 14.67 -15.24 27.64
CA ILE A 323 14.89 -16.20 28.71
C ILE A 323 13.95 -17.37 28.38
N TYR A 324 14.53 -18.55 28.16
CA TYR A 324 13.88 -19.80 27.72
C TYR A 324 13.63 -19.94 26.21
N SER A 325 14.73 -20.09 25.48
CA SER A 325 14.83 -21.06 24.38
C SER A 325 15.81 -22.15 24.79
#